data_AF-A0A4R2C5N4-F1
#
_entry.id   AF-A0A4R2C5N4-F1
#
_cell.length_a   1.000
_cell.length_b   1.000
_cell.length_c   1.000
_cell.angle_alpha   90.00
_cell.angle_beta   90.00
_cell.angle_gamma   90.00
#
_symmetry.space_group_name_H-M   'P 1'
#
loop_
_entity.id
_entity.type
_entity.pdbx_description
1 polymer ?
#
loop_
_entity_poly.entity_id
_entity_poly.type
_entity_poly.pdbx_seq_one_letter_code
_entity_poly.pdbx_strand_id
1 'polypeptide(L)' 'MSLLITMSQKELHRLEVIQKIRDNRLGVVQGAELLDLSRSQVHRLLQAYEPPRLCRRPQLVRSRVYDKQNDEQIFS' A
#
# COMPACT_ATOMS: atom_id res chain seq x y z
N MET A 1 -1.94 17.66 -24.69
CA MET A 1 -0.55 17.77 -24.20
C MET A 1 -0.13 16.41 -23.66
N SER A 2 0.89 15.78 -24.23
CA SER A 2 1.40 14.48 -23.77
C SER A 2 2.51 14.70 -22.75
N LEU A 3 2.31 14.26 -21.51
CA LEU A 3 3.35 14.25 -20.48
C LEU A 3 4.35 13.13 -20.82
N LEU A 4 5.60 13.49 -21.14
CA LEU A 4 6.68 12.52 -21.28
C LEU A 4 7.15 12.12 -19.89
N ILE A 5 6.79 10.91 -19.46
CA ILE A 5 7.28 10.34 -18.20
C ILE A 5 8.55 9.56 -18.51
N THR A 6 9.70 10.06 -18.07
CA THR A 6 10.98 9.32 -18.10
C THR A 6 11.09 8.46 -16.85
N MET A 7 11.31 7.17 -17.00
CA MET A 7 11.54 6.24 -15.89
C MET A 7 12.88 5.54 -16.04
N SER A 8 13.52 5.23 -14.91
CA SER A 8 14.72 4.40 -14.89
C SER A 8 14.39 2.96 -15.31
N GLN A 9 15.36 2.25 -15.89
CA GLN A 9 15.22 0.84 -16.25
C GLN A 9 14.81 -0.03 -15.05
N LYS A 10 15.29 0.32 -13.85
CA LYS A 10 14.90 -0.36 -12.61
C LYS A 10 13.41 -0.16 -12.30
N GLU A 11 12.87 1.02 -12.54
CA GLU A 11 11.46 1.33 -12.29
C GLU A 11 10.55 0.64 -13.31
N LEU A 12 10.98 0.60 -14.57
CA LEU A 12 10.28 -0.13 -15.64
C LEU A 12 10.23 -1.63 -15.32
N HIS A 13 11.34 -2.24 -14.92
CA HIS A 13 11.38 -3.65 -14.53
C HIS A 13 10.45 -3.94 -13.34
N ARG A 14 10.43 -3.05 -12.34
CA ARG A 14 9.52 -3.19 -11.19
C ARG A 14 8.05 -3.17 -11.62
N LEU A 15 7.68 -2.26 -12.52
CA LEU A 15 6.32 -2.18 -13.05
C LEU A 15 5.94 -3.43 -13.86
N GLU A 16 6.86 -3.95 -14.67
CA GLU A 16 6.63 -5.15 -15.47
C GLU A 16 6.34 -6.37 -14.60
N VAL A 17 7.12 -6.58 -13.54
CA VAL A 17 6.90 -7.69 -12.60
C VAL A 17 5.56 -7.54 -11.88
N ILE A 18 5.22 -6.33 -11.43
CA ILE A 18 3.92 -6.07 -10.75
C ILE A 18 2.74 -6.33 -11.70
N GLN A 19 2.85 -5.94 -12.97
CA GLN A 19 1.83 -6.23 -13.99
C GLN A 19 1.65 -7.75 -14.20
N LYS A 20 2.76 -8.50 -14.33
CA LYS A 20 2.70 -9.96 -14.47
C LYS A 20 2.05 -10.65 -13.26
N ILE A 21 2.28 -10.13 -12.05
CA ILE A 21 1.61 -10.64 -10.84
C ILE A 21 0.11 -10.36 -10.89
N ARG A 22 -0.28 -9.14 -11.29
CA ARG A 22 -1.69 -8.76 -11.43
C ARG A 22 -2.43 -9.61 -12.46
N ASP A 23 -1.76 -9.95 -13.56
CA ASP A 23 -2.33 -10.77 -14.63
C ASP A 23 -2.39 -12.27 -14.28
N ASN A 24 -2.07 -12.65 -13.03
CA ASN A 24 -1.93 -14.03 -12.56
C ASN A 24 -0.93 -14.88 -13.39
N ARG A 25 -0.05 -14.23 -14.16
CA ARG A 25 1.01 -14.89 -14.94
C ARG A 25 2.25 -15.19 -14.11
N LEU A 26 2.37 -14.56 -12.95
CA LEU A 26 3.49 -14.72 -12.04
C LEU A 26 2.99 -14.73 -10.59
N GLY A 27 3.42 -15.72 -9.80
CA GLY A 27 3.00 -15.81 -8.40
C GLY A 27 3.61 -14.70 -7.55
N VAL A 28 2.88 -14.23 -6.53
CA VAL A 28 3.36 -13.20 -5.57
C VAL A 28 4.71 -13.59 -4.96
N VAL A 29 4.94 -14.89 -4.72
CA VAL A 29 6.20 -15.40 -4.13
C VAL A 29 7.38 -15.24 -5.11
N GLN A 30 7.19 -15.60 -6.38
CA GLN A 30 8.21 -15.44 -7.42
C GLN A 30 8.49 -13.96 -7.71
N GLY A 31 7.44 -13.14 -7.69
CA GLY A 31 7.58 -11.69 -7.89
C GLY A 31 8.29 -10.98 -6.74
N ALA A 32 8.09 -11.47 -5.51
CA ALA A 32 8.81 -11.01 -4.33
C ALA A 32 10.32 -11.28 -4.44
N GLU A 33 10.70 -12.46 -4.94
CA GLU A 33 12.09 -12.83 -5.19
C GLU A 33 12.73 -11.97 -6.29
N LEU A 34 12.04 -11.79 -7.43
CA LEU A 34 12.54 -10.97 -8.55
C LEU A 34 12.68 -9.48 -8.20
N LEU A 35 11.93 -8.99 -7.21
CA LEU A 35 11.96 -7.59 -6.78
C LEU A 35 12.84 -7.35 -5.55
N ASP A 36 13.40 -8.41 -4.95
CA ASP A 36 14.05 -8.38 -3.64
C ASP A 36 13.15 -7.74 -2.57
N LEU A 37 11.85 -8.04 -2.61
CA LEU A 37 10.84 -7.50 -1.70
C LEU A 37 10.20 -8.60 -0.86
N SER A 38 9.75 -8.24 0.33
CA SER A 38 8.88 -9.12 1.12
C SER A 38 7.50 -9.27 0.47
N ARG A 39 6.86 -10.42 0.69
CA ARG A 39 5.48 -10.68 0.26
C ARG A 39 4.51 -9.56 0.70
N SER A 40 4.67 -9.05 1.92
CA SER A 40 3.86 -7.94 2.44
C SER A 40 4.09 -6.62 1.69
N GLN A 41 5.31 -6.35 1.22
CA GLN A 41 5.58 -5.18 0.37
C GLN A 41 4.94 -5.35 -1.01
N VAL A 42 5.02 -6.55 -1.60
CA VAL A 42 4.36 -6.84 -2.88
C VAL A 42 2.84 -6.72 -2.75
N HIS A 43 2.23 -7.25 -1.69
CA HIS A 43 0.79 -7.08 -1.45
C HIS A 43 0.39 -5.61 -1.28
N ARG A 44 1.19 -4.80 -0.56
CA ARG A 44 0.95 -3.35 -0.44
C ARG A 44 1.06 -2.63 -1.77
N LEU A 45 2.03 -3.00 -2.61
CA LEU A 45 2.16 -2.45 -3.96
C LEU A 45 0.95 -2.80 -4.81
N LEU A 46 0.53 -4.07 -4.82
CA LEU A 46 -0.65 -4.51 -5.55
C LEU A 46 -1.91 -3.76 -5.10
N GLN A 47 -2.10 -3.57 -3.79
CA GLN A 47 -3.20 -2.77 -3.24
C GLN A 47 -3.14 -1.29 -3.65
N ALA A 48 -1.95 -0.70 -3.69
CA ALA A 48 -1.76 0.69 -4.11
C ALA A 48 -2.03 0.91 -5.60
N TYR A 49 -1.75 -0.10 -6.44
CA TYR A 49 -2.06 -0.10 -7.88
C TYR A 49 -3.46 -0.61 -8.21
N GLU A 50 -4.21 -1.17 -7.25
CA GLU A 50 -5.63 -1.38 -7.47
C GLU A 50 -6.26 -0.01 -7.75
N PRO A 51 -7.08 0.11 -8.82
CA PRO A 51 -7.84 1.34 -9.02
C PRO A 51 -8.62 1.62 -7.73
N PRO A 52 -8.82 2.90 -7.36
CA PRO A 52 -9.62 3.23 -6.21
C PRO A 52 -10.93 2.46 -6.33
N ARG A 53 -11.11 1.46 -5.46
CA ARG A 53 -12.44 0.89 -5.28
C ARG A 53 -13.28 2.10 -4.92
N LEU A 54 -14.34 2.36 -5.67
CA LEU A 54 -15.33 3.39 -5.35
C LEU A 54 -15.98 2.99 -4.00
N CYS A 55 -15.24 3.13 -2.92
CA CYS A 55 -15.70 2.92 -1.58
C CYS A 55 -16.34 4.23 -1.17
N ARG A 56 -17.68 4.18 -1.07
CA ARG A 56 -18.52 5.11 -0.31
C ARG A 56 -17.73 5.79 0.80
N ARG A 57 -17.87 7.13 0.88
CA ARG A 57 -17.44 8.03 1.96
C ARG A 57 -16.75 7.29 3.13
N PRO A 58 -15.49 7.59 3.47
CA PRO A 58 -14.98 7.17 4.77
C PRO A 58 -15.97 7.69 5.82
N GLN A 59 -16.71 6.77 6.47
CA GLN A 59 -17.45 7.13 7.67
C GLN A 59 -16.38 7.64 8.62
N LEU A 60 -16.45 8.93 8.89
CA LEU A 60 -15.68 9.63 9.90
C LEU A 60 -15.51 8.68 11.08
N VAL A 61 -14.31 8.09 11.19
CA VAL A 61 -13.94 7.33 12.37
C VAL A 61 -14.04 8.36 13.49
N ARG A 62 -15.09 8.22 14.31
CA ARG A 62 -15.34 9.08 15.47
C ARG A 62 -14.01 9.25 16.18
N SER A 63 -13.52 10.48 16.17
CA SER A 63 -12.39 10.92 16.97
C SER A 63 -12.58 10.35 18.37
N ARG A 64 -11.69 9.45 18.80
CA ARG A 64 -11.52 9.24 20.23
C ARG A 64 -10.78 10.48 20.71
N VAL A 65 -11.58 11.45 21.15
CA VAL A 65 -11.15 12.51 22.04
C VAL A 65 -10.43 11.82 23.19
N TYR A 66 -9.12 12.03 23.32
CA TYR A 66 -8.46 11.75 24.59
C TYR A 66 -8.98 12.82 25.55
N ASP A 67 -9.93 12.44 26.40
CA ASP A 67 -10.33 13.25 27.53
C ASP A 67 -9.13 13.32 28.48
N LYS A 68 -8.51 14.49 28.53
CA LYS A 68 -7.42 14.82 29.44
C LYS A 68 -7.98 15.16 30.82
N GLN A 69 -8.58 14.20 31.49
CA GLN A 69 -9.01 14.40 32.88
C GLN A 69 -8.57 13.24 33.76
N ASN A 70 -7.78 13.61 34.78
CA ASN A 70 -7.26 12.85 35.92
C ASN A 70 -5.79 12.40 35.81
N ASP A 71 -4.91 13.40 35.66
CA ASP A 71 -3.76 13.47 36.56
C ASP A 71 -4.28 13.67 38.00
N GLU A 72 -3.67 12.94 38.95
CA GLU A 72 -3.77 13.05 40.42
C GLU A 72 -4.74 12.13 41.20
N GLN A 73 -4.11 11.31 42.07
CA GLN A 73 -4.63 10.52 43.20
C GLN A 73 -5.44 9.26 42.79
N ILE A 74 -5.08 8.04 43.18
CA ILE A 74 -5.09 7.56 44.56
C ILE A 74 -4.02 6.47 44.73
N PHE A 75 -3.10 6.71 45.65
CA PHE A 75 -2.25 5.70 46.27
C PHE A 75 -3.10 4.55 46.84
N SER A 76 -2.72 3.31 46.54
CA SER A 76 -2.71 2.19 47.49
C SER A 76 -1.67 1.18 47.05
#